data_AF-A0A2I0D322-F1
#
_entry.id   AF-A0A2I0D322-F1
#
_cell.length_a   1.000
_cell.length_b   1.000
_cell.length_c   1.000
_cell.angle_alpha   90.00
_cell.angle_beta   90.00
_cell.angle_gamma   90.00
#
_symmetry.space_group_name_H-M   'P 1'
#
loop_
_entity.id
_entity.type
_entity.pdbx_description
1 polymer ?
#
loop_
_entity_poly.entity_id
_entity_poly.type
_entity_poly.pdbx_seq_one_letter_code
_entity_poly.pdbx_strand_id
1 'polypeptide(L)'
;MSATQFLPIPPELFAHACTTVTQRVSQLPFLRGGVHVTGELVGVTMECLNAEPTRTLAIRTPRDSLAGSVASGLDIALEERLRITGKTVVPVIAEILCTAGITEMTEIIDRQMHRPRRAIRLLPPWTWHIASTLAPSVRLAGGAAGSSISWMDLCPVCRTGILSKIVGKQLFGIPHTDFIIECSHCGAKFIPVGPAYRLVSIAHIRDPLWKKHLDTTHSPEEWALLARGTAPGGKIVPVKARMAEKQPPKPLPAAPVTLTAMKDGTLVVPVLGKTIYFRPVPLKVVGSVKGDAFFRVQRTLGELLELPAFRHLKEPVNAKYSRYLPLKAGLFLSQLKERHDLFYLEFLNEYGDERYGTIMPGNSGETGKRGVLIVAVNRGLYYVLDSPDPVSSTITGRFARVGPDDCLLSGDMERCRVNALLSTSRDTAGLYVWPVEKEDERREVTAAISALISPQ
;
A
#
# COMPACT_ATOMS: atom_id res chain seq x y z
N MET A 1 -2.14 -20.28 -10.74
CA MET A 1 -2.79 -19.05 -10.25
C MET A 1 -2.34 -18.83 -8.81
N SER A 2 -2.06 -17.59 -8.38
CA SER A 2 -1.73 -17.33 -6.96
C SER A 2 -2.95 -17.69 -6.11
N ALA A 3 -2.76 -18.38 -4.98
CA ALA A 3 -3.84 -18.63 -4.03
C ALA A 3 -4.53 -17.31 -3.66
N THR A 4 -5.87 -17.30 -3.65
CA THR A 4 -6.68 -16.15 -3.24
C THR A 4 -6.31 -15.79 -1.81
N GLN A 5 -5.87 -14.54 -1.59
CA GLN A 5 -5.53 -14.05 -0.26
C GLN A 5 -6.75 -13.34 0.35
N PHE A 6 -7.12 -13.77 1.55
CA PHE A 6 -8.24 -13.20 2.29
C PHE A 6 -7.73 -12.13 3.23
N LEU A 7 -8.34 -10.94 3.18
CA LEU A 7 -8.06 -9.88 4.15
C LEU A 7 -8.93 -10.12 5.38
N PRO A 8 -8.35 -10.25 6.59
CA PRO A 8 -9.14 -10.44 7.79
C PRO A 8 -10.08 -9.26 8.03
N ILE A 9 -11.30 -9.52 8.45
CA ILE A 9 -12.29 -8.48 8.75
C ILE A 9 -11.83 -7.64 9.96
N PRO A 10 -11.88 -6.30 9.90
CA PRO A 10 -11.63 -5.45 11.06
C PRO A 10 -12.63 -5.77 12.19
N PRO A 11 -12.22 -5.80 13.47
CA PRO A 11 -13.11 -6.16 14.58
C PRO A 11 -14.34 -5.27 14.68
N GLU A 12 -14.18 -3.99 14.36
CA GLU A 12 -15.23 -2.99 14.44
C GLU A 12 -16.28 -3.27 13.37
N LEU A 13 -15.83 -3.58 12.14
CA LEU A 13 -16.72 -3.94 11.04
C LEU A 13 -17.38 -5.30 11.28
N PHE A 14 -16.64 -6.24 11.86
CA PHE A 14 -17.17 -7.54 12.27
C PHE A 14 -18.25 -7.42 13.35
N ALA A 15 -17.98 -6.65 14.40
CA ALA A 15 -18.95 -6.36 15.45
C ALA A 15 -20.18 -5.65 14.88
N HIS A 16 -19.97 -4.64 14.04
CA HIS A 16 -21.06 -3.93 13.37
C HIS A 16 -21.91 -4.85 12.48
N ALA A 17 -21.28 -5.75 11.73
CA ALA A 17 -21.97 -6.74 10.91
C ALA A 17 -22.79 -7.70 11.79
N CYS A 18 -22.21 -8.23 12.86
CA CYS A 18 -22.89 -9.12 13.80
C CYS A 18 -24.08 -8.43 14.49
N THR A 19 -23.92 -7.17 14.93
CA THR A 19 -25.00 -6.36 15.50
C THR A 19 -26.10 -6.11 14.48
N THR A 20 -25.74 -5.80 13.23
CA THR A 20 -26.71 -5.53 12.16
C THR A 20 -27.52 -6.78 11.82
N VAL A 21 -26.88 -7.96 11.74
CA VAL A 21 -27.57 -9.25 11.59
C VAL A 21 -28.48 -9.52 12.79
N THR A 22 -27.99 -9.28 14.01
CA THR A 22 -28.78 -9.46 15.23
C THR A 22 -30.03 -8.58 15.27
N GLN A 23 -29.90 -7.32 14.86
CA GLN A 23 -31.00 -6.36 14.87
C GLN A 23 -32.00 -6.56 13.73
N ARG A 24 -31.53 -6.95 12.53
CA ARG A 24 -32.38 -7.02 11.33
C ARG A 24 -32.86 -8.42 10.98
N VAL A 25 -32.22 -9.47 11.51
CA VAL A 25 -32.52 -10.86 11.15
C VAL A 25 -32.90 -11.68 12.37
N SER A 26 -31.94 -11.97 13.26
CA SER A 26 -32.14 -12.74 14.49
C SER A 26 -30.87 -12.70 15.34
N GLN A 27 -31.01 -12.82 16.66
CA GLN A 27 -29.89 -12.85 17.60
C GLN A 27 -28.92 -14.01 17.30
N LEU A 28 -27.65 -13.68 17.07
CA LEU A 28 -26.59 -14.67 16.85
C LEU A 28 -26.14 -15.31 18.18
N PRO A 29 -25.84 -16.62 18.21
CA PRO A 29 -26.05 -17.59 17.14
C PRO A 29 -27.52 -18.06 17.06
N PHE A 30 -27.99 -18.40 15.85
CA PHE A 30 -29.34 -18.96 15.64
C PHE A 30 -29.36 -20.05 14.56
N LEU A 31 -30.45 -20.83 14.50
CA LEU A 31 -30.66 -21.88 13.50
C LEU A 31 -31.62 -21.37 12.41
N ARG A 32 -31.24 -21.50 11.14
CA ARG A 32 -32.12 -21.18 9.99
C ARG A 32 -31.90 -22.18 8.88
N GLY A 33 -32.97 -22.80 8.38
CA GLY A 33 -32.89 -23.79 7.30
C GLY A 33 -31.95 -24.97 7.61
N GLY A 34 -31.84 -25.37 8.88
CA GLY A 34 -30.91 -26.43 9.34
C GLY A 34 -29.43 -26.02 9.43
N VAL A 35 -29.11 -24.74 9.22
CA VAL A 35 -27.75 -24.20 9.32
C VAL A 35 -27.61 -23.38 10.59
N HIS A 36 -26.57 -23.66 11.39
CA HIS A 36 -26.18 -22.85 12.53
C HIS A 36 -25.45 -21.59 12.06
N VAL A 37 -26.10 -20.45 12.20
CA VAL A 37 -25.58 -19.15 11.79
C VAL A 37 -24.82 -18.55 12.97
N THR A 38 -23.52 -18.40 12.82
CA THR A 38 -22.61 -17.83 13.82
C THR A 38 -21.99 -16.52 13.32
N GLY A 39 -21.41 -15.74 14.23
CA GLY A 39 -20.62 -14.57 13.85
C GLY A 39 -19.45 -14.96 12.94
N GLU A 40 -18.77 -16.07 13.22
CA GLU A 40 -17.68 -16.60 12.40
C GLU A 40 -18.11 -16.85 10.95
N LEU A 41 -19.27 -17.48 10.74
CA LEU A 41 -19.81 -17.72 9.40
C LEU A 41 -20.07 -16.40 8.65
N VAL A 42 -20.61 -15.38 9.34
CA VAL A 42 -20.81 -14.03 8.79
C VAL A 42 -19.47 -13.40 8.39
N GLY A 43 -18.49 -13.41 9.31
CA GLY A 43 -17.17 -12.82 9.08
C GLY A 43 -16.43 -13.46 7.92
N VAL A 44 -16.33 -14.79 7.90
CA VAL A 44 -15.63 -15.54 6.84
C VAL A 44 -16.32 -15.35 5.48
N THR A 45 -17.66 -15.31 5.44
CA THR A 45 -18.39 -15.02 4.20
C THR A 45 -18.07 -13.63 3.66
N MET A 46 -18.06 -12.62 4.52
CA MET A 46 -17.68 -11.26 4.13
C MET A 46 -16.22 -11.19 3.66
N GLU A 47 -15.30 -11.90 4.33
CA GLU A 47 -13.88 -11.97 3.95
C GLU A 47 -13.70 -12.60 2.57
N CYS A 48 -14.44 -13.67 2.27
CA CYS A 48 -14.43 -14.31 0.96
C CYS A 48 -14.90 -13.36 -0.14
N LEU A 49 -15.98 -12.63 0.09
CA LEU A 49 -16.47 -11.63 -0.86
C LEU A 49 -15.49 -10.46 -1.01
N ASN A 50 -14.87 -10.02 0.09
CA ASN A 50 -13.89 -8.95 0.09
C ASN A 50 -12.51 -9.36 -0.46
N ALA A 51 -12.27 -10.65 -0.72
CA ALA A 51 -11.08 -11.10 -1.43
C ALA A 51 -11.20 -10.91 -2.95
N GLU A 52 -12.43 -10.96 -3.50
CA GLU A 52 -12.65 -10.81 -4.94
C GLU A 52 -12.55 -9.36 -5.40
N PRO A 53 -11.91 -9.07 -6.56
CA PRO A 53 -11.79 -7.72 -7.10
C PRO A 53 -13.14 -7.04 -7.34
N THR A 54 -14.14 -7.79 -7.81
CA THR A 54 -15.51 -7.29 -8.05
C THR A 54 -16.39 -7.33 -6.81
N ARG A 55 -15.85 -7.80 -5.68
CA ARG A 55 -16.60 -8.04 -4.43
C ARG A 55 -17.81 -8.95 -4.60
N THR A 56 -17.80 -9.77 -5.63
CA THR A 56 -18.95 -10.57 -6.07
C THR A 56 -18.52 -12.01 -6.32
N LEU A 57 -19.22 -12.97 -5.71
CA LEU A 57 -19.00 -14.40 -5.93
C LEU A 57 -20.29 -15.10 -6.35
N ALA A 58 -20.18 -16.08 -7.23
CA ALA A 58 -21.28 -16.98 -7.54
C ALA A 58 -21.66 -17.80 -6.30
N ILE A 59 -22.96 -18.02 -6.07
CA ILE A 59 -23.44 -18.79 -4.91
C ILE A 59 -23.00 -20.26 -4.99
N ARG A 60 -22.85 -20.81 -6.19
CA ARG A 60 -22.45 -22.20 -6.42
C ARG A 60 -21.40 -22.33 -7.50
N THR A 61 -20.39 -23.16 -7.26
CA THR A 61 -19.41 -23.58 -8.26
C THR A 61 -20.09 -24.51 -9.27
N PRO A 62 -19.87 -24.35 -10.59
CA PRO A 62 -20.46 -25.24 -11.58
C PRO A 62 -19.96 -26.68 -11.40
N ARG A 63 -20.84 -27.66 -11.60
CA ARG A 63 -20.50 -29.09 -11.45
C ARG A 63 -19.56 -29.61 -12.55
N ASP A 64 -19.51 -28.91 -13.69
CA ASP A 64 -18.75 -29.33 -14.87
C ASP A 64 -17.39 -28.62 -15.02
N SER A 65 -16.93 -27.93 -13.97
CA SER A 65 -15.59 -27.34 -13.99
C SER A 65 -14.54 -28.44 -13.94
N LEU A 66 -13.94 -28.74 -15.11
CA LEU A 66 -12.64 -29.41 -15.16
C LEU A 66 -11.66 -28.68 -14.26
N ALA A 67 -10.95 -29.43 -13.43
CA ALA A 67 -10.06 -28.93 -12.40
C ALA A 67 -9.12 -27.83 -12.95
N GLY A 68 -9.28 -26.60 -12.45
CA GLY A 68 -8.33 -25.51 -12.66
C GLY A 68 -8.73 -24.38 -13.63
N SER A 69 -9.91 -24.40 -14.26
CA SER A 69 -10.28 -23.37 -15.27
C SER A 69 -11.35 -22.36 -14.82
N VAL A 70 -12.20 -22.68 -13.84
CA VAL A 70 -13.33 -21.83 -13.43
C VAL A 70 -13.06 -21.18 -12.07
N ALA A 71 -13.36 -19.89 -11.94
CA ALA A 71 -13.32 -19.19 -10.66
C ALA A 71 -14.21 -19.90 -9.63
N SER A 72 -13.66 -20.19 -8.45
CA SER A 72 -14.38 -20.85 -7.38
C SER A 72 -15.55 -19.99 -6.91
N GLY A 73 -16.70 -20.64 -6.68
CA GLY A 73 -17.86 -20.01 -6.07
C GLY A 73 -17.68 -19.85 -4.56
N LEU A 74 -18.63 -19.15 -3.94
CA LEU A 74 -18.67 -18.95 -2.50
C LEU A 74 -18.80 -20.28 -1.72
N ASP A 75 -19.39 -21.31 -2.33
CA ASP A 75 -19.49 -22.65 -1.76
C ASP A 75 -18.13 -23.31 -1.51
N ILE A 76 -17.24 -23.30 -2.50
CA ILE A 76 -15.88 -23.83 -2.34
C ILE A 76 -15.08 -22.96 -1.37
N ALA A 77 -15.18 -21.63 -1.48
CA ALA A 77 -14.46 -20.72 -0.59
C ALA A 77 -14.83 -20.91 0.89
N LEU A 78 -16.11 -21.14 1.21
CA LEU A 78 -16.54 -21.44 2.58
C LEU A 78 -16.18 -22.85 3.02
N GLU A 79 -16.26 -23.85 2.13
CA GLU A 79 -15.89 -25.24 2.43
C GLU A 79 -14.41 -25.36 2.78
N GLU A 80 -13.52 -24.70 2.03
CA GLU A 80 -12.09 -24.67 2.30
C GLU A 80 -11.76 -23.99 3.63
N ARG A 81 -12.48 -22.92 4.00
CA ARG A 81 -12.16 -22.10 5.17
C ARG A 81 -12.79 -22.58 6.47
N LEU A 82 -14.03 -23.03 6.43
CA LEU A 82 -14.80 -23.42 7.62
C LEU A 82 -14.94 -24.94 7.76
N ARG A 83 -14.53 -25.73 6.76
CA ARG A 83 -14.70 -27.20 6.72
C ARG A 83 -16.16 -27.63 6.89
N ILE A 84 -17.09 -26.81 6.39
CA ILE A 84 -18.54 -27.06 6.39
C ILE A 84 -19.04 -27.26 4.96
N THR A 85 -20.13 -28.00 4.79
CA THR A 85 -20.71 -28.25 3.46
C THR A 85 -21.29 -26.97 2.85
N GLY A 86 -20.54 -26.31 1.96
CA GLY A 86 -20.94 -25.03 1.36
C GLY A 86 -22.30 -25.06 0.64
N LYS A 87 -22.69 -26.21 0.07
CA LYS A 87 -23.93 -26.35 -0.75
C LYS A 87 -25.23 -26.01 0.01
N THR A 88 -25.29 -26.32 1.31
CA THR A 88 -26.44 -26.04 2.18
C THR A 88 -26.30 -24.69 2.87
N VAL A 89 -25.07 -24.32 3.24
CA VAL A 89 -24.76 -23.10 4.00
C VAL A 89 -24.90 -21.84 3.15
N VAL A 90 -24.40 -21.85 1.92
CA VAL A 90 -24.28 -20.63 1.10
C VAL A 90 -25.62 -19.97 0.78
N PRO A 91 -26.68 -20.71 0.37
CA PRO A 91 -27.98 -20.08 0.13
C PRO A 91 -28.54 -19.40 1.38
N VAL A 92 -28.39 -20.03 2.55
CA VAL A 92 -28.88 -19.52 3.84
C VAL A 92 -28.12 -18.26 4.24
N ILE A 93 -26.78 -18.30 4.23
CA ILE A 93 -25.99 -17.12 4.62
C ILE A 93 -26.16 -15.97 3.62
N ALA A 94 -26.32 -16.27 2.33
CA ALA A 94 -26.56 -15.25 1.31
C ALA A 94 -27.89 -14.52 1.54
N GLU A 95 -28.96 -15.26 1.86
CA GLU A 95 -30.26 -14.68 2.21
C GLU A 95 -30.17 -13.81 3.47
N ILE A 96 -29.47 -14.28 4.50
CA ILE A 96 -29.29 -13.54 5.77
C ILE A 96 -28.54 -12.23 5.55
N LEU A 97 -27.41 -12.26 4.83
CA LEU A 97 -26.62 -11.05 4.59
C LEU A 97 -27.36 -10.05 3.68
N CYS A 98 -28.17 -10.53 2.73
CA CYS A 98 -29.04 -9.66 1.94
C CYS A 98 -30.14 -9.02 2.79
N THR A 99 -30.78 -9.80 3.66
CA THR A 99 -31.80 -9.30 4.59
C THR A 99 -31.22 -8.27 5.56
N ALA A 100 -29.99 -8.48 6.03
CA ALA A 100 -29.28 -7.53 6.87
C ALA A 100 -28.88 -6.23 6.14
N GLY A 101 -28.91 -6.21 4.80
CA GLY A 101 -28.41 -5.09 3.99
C GLY A 101 -26.87 -4.99 3.98
N ILE A 102 -26.19 -6.13 4.15
CA ILE A 102 -24.73 -6.26 4.07
C ILE A 102 -24.29 -6.58 2.64
N THR A 103 -25.09 -7.38 1.95
CA THR A 103 -24.87 -7.81 0.58
C THR A 103 -26.11 -7.56 -0.27
N GLU A 104 -25.97 -7.71 -1.59
CA GLU A 104 -27.10 -7.78 -2.51
C GLU A 104 -27.00 -9.01 -3.42
N MET A 105 -28.15 -9.50 -3.88
CA MET A 105 -28.22 -10.53 -4.92
C MET A 105 -27.96 -9.90 -6.28
N THR A 106 -27.05 -10.49 -7.06
CA THR A 106 -26.74 -10.06 -8.42
C THR A 106 -26.60 -11.26 -9.34
N GLU A 107 -26.45 -11.02 -10.63
CA GLU A 107 -26.08 -12.02 -11.60
C GLU A 107 -24.67 -11.77 -12.13
N ILE A 108 -23.89 -12.83 -12.29
CA ILE A 108 -22.62 -12.82 -13.01
C ILE A 108 -22.80 -13.61 -14.30
N ILE A 109 -22.32 -13.08 -15.41
CA ILE A 109 -22.24 -13.82 -16.67
C ILE A 109 -21.01 -14.72 -16.62
N ASP A 110 -21.23 -16.02 -16.68
CA ASP A 110 -20.16 -17.00 -16.79
C ASP A 110 -19.45 -16.82 -18.15
N ARG A 111 -18.16 -16.51 -18.13
CA ARG A 111 -17.39 -16.27 -19.36
C ARG A 111 -17.27 -17.51 -20.25
N GLN A 112 -17.40 -18.72 -19.68
CA GLN A 112 -17.27 -19.96 -20.43
C GLN A 112 -18.63 -20.44 -20.94
N MET A 113 -19.65 -20.36 -20.09
CA MET A 113 -20.98 -20.89 -20.41
C MET A 113 -21.92 -19.85 -21.01
N HIS A 114 -21.54 -18.56 -21.01
CA HIS A 114 -22.38 -17.42 -21.42
C HIS A 114 -23.78 -17.41 -20.79
N ARG A 115 -23.93 -17.99 -19.59
CA ARG A 115 -25.19 -18.06 -18.86
C ARG A 115 -25.13 -17.15 -17.64
N PRO A 116 -26.22 -16.41 -17.34
CA PRO A 116 -26.33 -15.66 -16.08
C PRO A 116 -26.39 -16.64 -14.91
N ARG A 117 -25.70 -16.30 -13.83
CA ARG A 117 -25.61 -17.12 -12.62
C ARG A 117 -25.86 -16.27 -11.40
N ARG A 118 -26.66 -16.81 -10.47
CA ARG A 118 -26.93 -16.16 -9.19
C ARG A 118 -25.64 -16.00 -8.40
N ALA A 119 -25.42 -14.78 -7.98
CA ALA A 119 -24.25 -14.34 -7.25
C ALA A 119 -24.67 -13.41 -6.11
N ILE A 120 -23.73 -13.20 -5.20
CA ILE A 120 -23.88 -12.29 -4.08
C ILE A 120 -22.74 -11.30 -4.11
N ARG A 121 -23.06 -10.01 -3.92
CA ARG A 121 -22.11 -8.91 -3.92
C ARG A 121 -22.06 -8.27 -2.54
N LEU A 122 -20.87 -8.09 -2.01
CA LEU A 122 -20.65 -7.30 -0.79
C LEU A 122 -20.85 -5.82 -1.12
N LEU A 123 -21.74 -5.16 -0.37
CA LEU A 123 -22.05 -3.76 -0.62
C LEU A 123 -20.88 -2.86 -0.20
N PRO A 124 -20.66 -1.71 -0.89
CA PRO A 124 -19.51 -0.83 -0.61
C PRO A 124 -19.30 -0.43 0.85
N PRO A 125 -20.36 -0.12 1.66
CA PRO A 125 -20.19 0.22 3.08
C PRO A 125 -19.60 -0.89 3.95
N TRP A 126 -19.67 -2.14 3.45
CA TRP A 126 -19.22 -3.35 4.13
C TRP A 126 -17.91 -3.89 3.59
N THR A 127 -17.26 -3.15 2.68
CA THR A 127 -15.93 -3.49 2.13
C THR A 127 -14.82 -2.91 2.97
N TRP A 128 -13.65 -3.55 2.97
CA TRP A 128 -12.48 -3.06 3.69
C TRP A 128 -11.17 -3.43 3.00
N HIS A 129 -10.08 -2.81 3.45
CA HIS A 129 -8.72 -3.12 3.00
C HIS A 129 -7.75 -3.12 4.19
N ILE A 130 -6.45 -3.33 3.93
CA ILE A 130 -5.39 -3.50 4.95
C ILE A 130 -5.24 -2.31 5.91
N ALA A 131 -5.79 -1.14 5.61
CA ALA A 131 -5.76 -0.01 6.54
C ALA A 131 -7.15 0.32 7.16
N SER A 132 -8.14 -0.57 7.00
CA SER A 132 -9.46 -0.40 7.64
C SER A 132 -9.48 -0.74 9.13
N THR A 133 -8.41 -1.32 9.68
CA THR A 133 -8.19 -1.42 11.14
C THR A 133 -7.89 -0.06 11.80
N LEU A 134 -7.73 1.01 11.01
CA LEU A 134 -7.36 2.35 11.49
C LEU A 134 -8.26 3.47 10.96
N ALA A 135 -9.28 3.12 10.20
CA ALA A 135 -10.37 4.02 9.83
C ALA A 135 -11.46 3.13 9.21
N PRO A 136 -12.58 2.87 9.92
CA PRO A 136 -13.77 2.42 9.23
C PRO A 136 -14.22 3.59 8.36
N SER A 137 -13.79 3.61 7.09
CA SER A 137 -14.50 4.36 6.06
C SER A 137 -15.80 3.61 5.76
N VAL A 138 -16.70 3.53 6.75
CA VAL A 138 -18.12 3.41 6.50
C VAL A 138 -18.51 4.76 5.91
N ARG A 139 -18.24 4.94 4.61
CA ARG A 139 -18.88 5.99 3.84
C ARG A 139 -20.34 5.58 3.77
N LEU A 140 -21.15 6.13 4.68
CA LEU A 140 -22.60 6.19 4.52
C LEU A 140 -22.90 7.07 3.29
N ALA A 141 -22.72 6.49 2.11
CA ALA A 141 -23.16 7.06 0.84
C ALA A 141 -24.55 6.48 0.55
N GLY A 142 -25.56 7.03 1.20
CA GLY A 142 -26.94 7.03 0.74
C GLY A 142 -27.28 8.46 0.34
N GLY A 143 -27.02 8.81 -0.92
CA GLY A 143 -27.38 10.12 -1.46
C GLY A 143 -28.85 10.18 -1.82
N ALA A 144 -29.68 10.69 -0.92
CA ALA A 144 -30.88 11.45 -1.26
C ALA A 144 -31.13 12.47 -0.13
N ALA A 145 -30.90 13.75 -0.46
CA ALA A 145 -31.31 14.95 0.28
C ALA A 145 -30.93 15.05 1.79
N GLY A 146 -29.90 15.85 2.09
CA GLY A 146 -29.98 16.80 3.20
C GLY A 146 -29.72 16.35 4.64
N SER A 147 -29.22 15.14 4.92
CA SER A 147 -28.85 14.79 6.30
C SER A 147 -27.42 15.26 6.63
N SER A 148 -27.32 16.32 7.42
CA SER A 148 -26.08 16.76 8.07
C SER A 148 -25.41 15.59 8.81
N ILE A 149 -24.17 15.24 8.45
CA ILE A 149 -23.35 14.28 9.20
C ILE A 149 -23.31 14.73 10.66
N SER A 150 -23.74 13.87 11.58
CA SER A 150 -23.70 14.17 12.99
C SER A 150 -22.25 14.16 13.45
N TRP A 151 -21.82 15.13 14.25
CA TRP A 151 -20.47 15.15 14.80
C TRP A 151 -20.15 13.91 15.67
N MET A 152 -21.17 13.14 16.07
CA MET A 152 -21.05 11.89 16.81
C MET A 152 -20.60 10.71 15.96
N ASP A 153 -20.72 10.81 14.63
CA ASP A 153 -20.37 9.72 13.71
C ASP A 153 -18.85 9.50 13.62
N LEU A 154 -18.05 10.50 14.04
CA LEU A 154 -16.60 10.45 14.01
C LEU A 154 -16.00 11.20 15.19
N CYS A 155 -15.23 10.51 16.04
CA CYS A 155 -14.57 11.14 17.17
C CYS A 155 -13.53 12.18 16.70
N PRO A 156 -13.63 13.45 17.12
CA PRO A 156 -12.68 14.48 16.71
C PRO A 156 -11.23 14.19 17.12
N VAL A 157 -11.07 13.53 18.27
CA VAL A 157 -9.77 13.29 18.92
C VAL A 157 -8.95 12.23 18.19
N CYS A 158 -9.55 11.08 17.90
CA CYS A 158 -8.85 9.97 17.26
C CYS A 158 -9.13 9.86 15.77
N ARG A 159 -10.20 10.49 15.27
CA ARG A 159 -10.71 10.37 13.89
C ARG A 159 -10.99 8.93 13.47
N THR A 160 -11.19 8.03 14.43
CA THR A 160 -11.36 6.59 14.20
C THR A 160 -12.55 6.01 14.94
N GLY A 161 -12.72 6.34 16.22
CA GLY A 161 -13.83 5.84 17.04
C GLY A 161 -15.14 6.57 16.79
N ILE A 162 -16.24 5.89 17.08
CA ILE A 162 -17.60 6.44 17.03
C ILE A 162 -17.94 6.95 18.43
N LEU A 163 -18.68 8.06 18.50
CA LEU A 163 -19.13 8.63 19.76
C LEU A 163 -20.51 8.07 20.12
N SER A 164 -20.61 7.44 21.28
CA SER A 164 -21.88 6.88 21.78
C SER A 164 -22.38 7.65 23.00
N LYS A 165 -23.69 7.87 23.05
CA LYS A 165 -24.37 8.49 24.19
C LYS A 165 -24.56 7.45 25.29
N ILE A 166 -24.00 7.71 26.47
CA ILE A 166 -24.10 6.88 27.66
C ILE A 166 -24.90 7.64 28.72
N VAL A 167 -26.00 7.04 29.17
CA VAL A 167 -26.90 7.59 30.19
C VAL A 167 -26.57 6.97 31.55
N GLY A 168 -26.59 7.74 32.63
CA GLY A 168 -26.52 7.22 34.00
C GLY A 168 -25.11 6.96 34.59
N LYS A 169 -24.03 7.33 33.91
CA LYS A 169 -22.67 7.32 34.51
C LYS A 169 -22.31 8.72 35.00
N GLN A 170 -21.90 8.84 36.26
CA GLN A 170 -21.37 10.08 36.83
C GLN A 170 -19.84 10.12 36.71
N LEU A 171 -19.29 11.23 36.23
CA LEU A 171 -17.85 11.50 36.26
C LEU A 171 -17.50 12.25 37.55
N PHE A 172 -16.46 11.80 38.24
CA PHE A 172 -16.00 12.40 39.49
C PHE A 172 -15.52 13.84 39.23
N GLY A 173 -16.09 14.83 39.94
CA GLY A 173 -15.71 16.25 39.82
C GLY A 173 -16.41 17.06 38.71
N ILE A 174 -17.43 16.51 38.04
CA ILE A 174 -18.21 17.21 37.00
C ILE A 174 -19.68 17.33 37.46
N PRO A 175 -20.37 18.47 37.24
CA PRO A 175 -21.78 18.65 37.61
C PRO A 175 -22.69 17.61 36.94
N HIS A 176 -23.83 17.31 37.58
CA HIS A 176 -24.79 16.31 37.10
C HIS A 176 -25.23 16.61 35.66
N THR A 177 -24.93 15.69 34.75
CA THR A 177 -25.42 15.70 33.36
C THR A 177 -26.18 14.41 33.11
N ASP A 178 -27.28 14.48 32.36
CA ASP A 178 -28.15 13.33 32.09
C ASP A 178 -27.46 12.26 31.24
N PHE A 179 -26.42 12.64 30.49
CA PHE A 179 -25.65 11.74 29.65
C PHE A 179 -24.24 12.27 29.36
N ILE A 180 -23.34 11.33 29.05
CA ILE A 180 -21.97 11.58 28.58
C ILE A 180 -21.86 10.99 27.18
N ILE A 181 -21.01 11.58 26.35
CA ILE A 181 -20.66 11.02 25.05
C ILE A 181 -19.24 10.44 25.15
N GLU A 182 -19.08 9.16 24.84
CA GLU A 182 -17.81 8.44 24.95
C GLU A 182 -17.37 7.86 23.62
N CYS A 183 -16.08 8.00 23.30
CA CYS A 183 -15.48 7.40 22.12
C CYS A 183 -15.12 5.94 22.37
N SER A 184 -15.57 5.07 21.47
CA SER A 184 -15.28 3.63 21.51
C SER A 184 -13.80 3.27 21.33
N HIS A 185 -12.98 4.17 20.79
CA HIS A 185 -11.58 3.89 20.45
C HIS A 185 -10.58 4.54 21.39
N CYS A 186 -10.61 5.87 21.55
CA CYS A 186 -9.64 6.58 22.39
C CYS A 186 -10.10 6.85 23.83
N GLY A 187 -11.34 6.49 24.16
CA GLY A 187 -11.96 6.79 25.45
C GLY A 187 -12.08 8.30 25.72
N ALA A 188 -12.13 9.11 24.65
CA ALA A 188 -12.45 10.53 24.77
C ALA A 188 -13.88 10.70 25.30
N LYS A 189 -14.05 11.54 26.32
CA LYS A 189 -15.35 11.82 26.93
C LYS A 189 -15.73 13.27 26.71
N PHE A 190 -16.96 13.47 26.27
CA PHE A 190 -17.56 14.78 26.05
C PHE A 190 -18.79 14.92 26.92
N ILE A 191 -18.94 16.08 27.55
CA ILE A 191 -20.13 16.42 28.33
C ILE A 191 -20.91 17.55 27.64
N PRO A 192 -22.24 17.54 27.70
CA PRO A 192 -23.05 18.65 27.22
C PRO A 192 -22.87 19.88 28.14
N VAL A 193 -22.64 21.04 27.54
CA VAL A 193 -22.61 22.34 28.22
C VAL A 193 -23.50 23.30 27.40
N GLY A 194 -24.79 23.34 27.75
CA GLY A 194 -25.80 24.05 26.94
C GLY A 194 -25.95 23.43 25.54
N PRO A 195 -25.88 24.23 24.45
CA PRO A 195 -25.95 23.71 23.08
C PRO A 195 -24.62 23.13 22.56
N ALA A 196 -23.56 23.20 23.35
CA ALA A 196 -22.20 22.84 22.97
C ALA A 196 -21.69 21.62 23.77
N TYR A 197 -20.51 21.13 23.42
CA TYR A 197 -19.89 19.97 24.05
C TYR A 197 -18.46 20.28 24.49
N ARG A 198 -18.13 19.85 25.71
CA ARG A 198 -16.79 20.02 26.29
C ARG A 198 -16.06 18.69 26.36
N LEU A 199 -14.82 18.66 25.86
CA LEU A 199 -13.93 17.50 25.97
C LEU A 199 -13.29 17.48 27.36
N VAL A 200 -13.58 16.46 28.17
CA VAL A 200 -13.18 16.41 29.59
C VAL A 200 -12.10 15.39 29.90
N SER A 201 -11.94 14.36 29.08
CA SER A 201 -10.89 13.37 29.28
C SER A 201 -10.58 12.62 28.00
N ILE A 202 -9.35 12.11 27.88
CA ILE A 202 -8.91 11.19 26.82
C ILE A 202 -8.16 10.06 27.52
N ALA A 203 -8.59 8.80 27.32
CA ALA A 203 -8.03 7.67 28.06
C ALA A 203 -6.76 7.11 27.42
N HIS A 204 -6.76 6.91 26.10
CA HIS A 204 -5.76 6.07 25.41
C HIS A 204 -4.80 6.82 24.49
N ILE A 205 -5.08 8.10 24.18
CA ILE A 205 -4.23 8.92 23.30
C ILE A 205 -3.51 9.98 24.11
N ARG A 206 -2.18 10.05 23.96
CA ARG A 206 -1.29 11.03 24.62
C ARG A 206 -0.68 12.02 23.63
N ASP A 207 -1.49 12.51 22.70
CA ASP A 207 -1.04 13.49 21.71
C ASP A 207 -1.00 14.91 22.34
N PRO A 208 0.15 15.60 22.30
CA PRO A 208 0.31 16.95 22.87
C PRO A 208 -0.59 18.01 22.21
N LEU A 209 -1.12 17.80 21.00
CA LEU A 209 -2.05 18.74 20.35
C LEU A 209 -3.38 18.84 21.11
N TRP A 210 -3.86 17.73 21.65
CA TRP A 210 -5.16 17.68 22.34
C TRP A 210 -5.13 18.23 23.75
N LYS A 211 -3.94 18.42 24.35
CA LYS A 211 -3.81 19.11 25.65
C LYS A 211 -4.38 20.54 25.60
N LYS A 212 -4.33 21.20 24.43
CA LYS A 212 -4.87 22.56 24.25
C LYS A 212 -6.40 22.60 24.11
N HIS A 213 -7.00 21.48 23.74
CA HIS A 213 -8.45 21.34 23.55
C HIS A 213 -9.13 20.62 24.72
N LEU A 214 -8.37 20.09 25.68
CA LEU A 214 -8.90 19.59 26.93
C LEU A 214 -9.58 20.75 27.69
N ASP A 215 -10.77 20.50 28.24
CA ASP A 215 -11.64 21.48 28.92
C ASP A 215 -12.17 22.63 28.04
N THR A 216 -11.87 22.62 26.74
CA THR A 216 -12.47 23.57 25.80
C THR A 216 -13.87 23.11 25.36
N THR A 217 -14.76 24.09 25.20
CA THR A 217 -16.16 23.85 24.79
C THR A 217 -16.31 24.32 23.35
N HIS A 218 -16.78 23.42 22.48
CA HIS A 218 -17.00 23.70 21.07
C HIS A 218 -18.40 23.31 20.64
N SER A 219 -18.90 23.98 19.61
CA SER A 219 -20.20 23.63 19.02
C SER A 219 -20.15 22.26 18.32
N PRO A 220 -21.31 21.61 18.08
CA PRO A 220 -21.38 20.37 17.31
C PRO A 220 -20.69 20.50 15.93
N GLU A 221 -20.88 21.65 15.26
CA GLU A 221 -20.31 21.92 13.95
C GLU A 221 -18.80 22.09 13.99
N GLU A 222 -18.28 22.78 15.01
CA GLU A 222 -16.85 22.94 15.26
C GLU A 222 -16.17 21.60 15.54
N TRP A 223 -16.78 20.75 16.37
CA TRP A 223 -16.29 19.40 16.59
C TRP A 223 -16.29 18.57 15.31
N ALA A 224 -17.31 18.70 14.48
CA ALA A 224 -17.37 18.04 13.19
C ALA A 224 -16.26 18.54 12.23
N LEU A 225 -15.93 19.84 12.25
CA LEU A 225 -14.82 20.41 11.48
C LEU A 225 -13.46 19.91 11.98
N LEU A 226 -13.27 19.85 13.30
CA LEU A 226 -12.06 19.28 13.90
C LEU A 226 -11.89 17.79 13.55
N ALA A 227 -12.98 17.02 13.55
CA ALA A 227 -13.00 15.62 13.14
C ALA A 227 -12.62 15.43 11.66
N ARG A 228 -13.01 16.37 10.79
CA ARG A 228 -12.64 16.39 9.37
C ARG A 228 -11.22 16.90 9.10
N GLY A 229 -10.48 17.33 10.11
CA GLY A 229 -9.12 17.83 9.97
C GLY A 229 -9.01 19.27 9.47
N THR A 230 -10.12 20.01 9.41
CA THR A 230 -10.14 21.44 9.11
C THR A 230 -10.09 22.22 10.42
N ALA A 231 -8.93 22.82 10.74
CA ALA A 231 -8.82 23.75 11.86
C ALA A 231 -9.70 24.99 11.60
N PRO A 232 -10.31 25.61 12.64
CA PRO A 232 -11.03 26.86 12.48
C PRO A 232 -10.04 27.95 12.05
N GLY A 233 -10.15 28.44 10.80
CA GLY A 233 -9.32 29.53 10.27
C GLY A 233 -8.35 29.19 9.13
N GLY A 234 -8.27 27.93 8.68
CA GLY A 234 -7.46 27.55 7.52
C GLY A 234 -8.17 27.84 6.19
N LYS A 235 -7.63 28.75 5.36
CA LYS A 235 -8.12 29.01 4.00
C LYS A 235 -8.29 27.70 3.23
N ILE A 236 -9.46 27.51 2.64
CA ILE A 236 -9.77 26.43 1.71
C ILE A 236 -8.82 26.55 0.52
N VAL A 237 -7.82 25.68 0.43
CA VAL A 237 -7.16 25.41 -0.84
C VAL A 237 -7.98 24.31 -1.51
N PRO A 238 -8.60 24.56 -2.68
CA PRO A 238 -9.37 23.55 -3.36
C PRO A 238 -8.40 22.46 -3.84
N VAL A 239 -8.39 21.31 -3.18
CA VAL A 239 -7.68 20.14 -3.66
C VAL A 239 -8.48 19.60 -4.84
N LYS A 240 -8.14 20.09 -6.04
CA LYS A 240 -8.49 19.41 -7.28
C LYS A 240 -8.00 17.97 -7.16
N ALA A 241 -8.91 17.03 -7.42
CA ALA A 241 -8.60 15.64 -7.62
C ALA A 241 -7.47 15.51 -8.65
N ARG A 242 -6.24 15.30 -8.19
CA ARG A 242 -5.13 14.88 -9.03
C ARG A 242 -5.32 13.40 -9.32
N MET A 243 -6.11 13.12 -10.36
CA MET A 243 -5.95 11.88 -11.12
C MET A 243 -4.50 11.82 -11.58
N ALA A 244 -3.77 10.78 -11.16
CA ALA A 244 -2.57 10.22 -11.80
C ALA A 244 -1.82 11.17 -12.75
N GLU A 245 -1.30 12.27 -12.23
CA GLU A 245 -0.46 13.19 -13.00
C GLU A 245 0.99 12.84 -12.66
N LYS A 246 1.76 12.45 -13.69
CA LYS A 246 3.20 12.14 -13.62
C LYS A 246 3.89 13.10 -12.67
N GLN A 247 4.29 12.64 -11.48
CA GLN A 247 5.24 13.38 -10.66
C GLN A 247 6.47 13.64 -11.54
N PRO A 248 6.92 14.90 -11.69
CA PRO A 248 8.18 15.17 -12.36
C PRO A 248 9.29 14.42 -11.60
N PRO A 249 10.29 13.86 -12.31
CA PRO A 249 11.38 13.14 -11.66
C PRO A 249 12.00 14.05 -10.60
N LYS A 250 12.29 13.48 -9.42
CA LYS A 250 13.00 14.17 -8.34
C LYS A 250 14.26 14.79 -8.97
N PRO A 251 14.52 16.11 -8.79
CA PRO A 251 15.68 16.73 -9.40
C PRO A 251 16.93 16.00 -8.91
N LEU A 252 17.74 15.53 -9.87
CA LEU A 252 18.97 14.82 -9.56
C LEU A 252 19.88 15.74 -8.73
N PRO A 253 20.55 15.21 -7.69
CA PRO A 253 21.57 15.98 -7.00
C PRO A 253 22.64 16.43 -8.01
N ALA A 254 23.20 17.62 -7.78
CA ALA A 254 24.26 18.17 -8.63
C ALA A 254 25.41 17.16 -8.72
N ALA A 255 25.89 16.91 -9.94
CA ALA A 255 27.00 15.97 -10.13
C ALA A 255 28.27 16.52 -9.46
N PRO A 256 29.02 15.68 -8.75
CA PRO A 256 30.26 16.10 -8.08
C PRO A 256 31.33 16.53 -9.10
N VAL A 257 31.32 15.91 -10.29
CA VAL A 257 32.29 16.19 -11.37
C VAL A 257 31.56 16.33 -12.69
N THR A 258 31.86 17.41 -13.41
CA THR A 258 31.41 17.62 -14.80
C THR A 258 32.51 17.22 -15.78
N LEU A 259 32.20 16.33 -16.71
CA LEU A 259 33.15 15.77 -17.67
C LEU A 259 33.17 16.55 -18.99
N THR A 260 34.33 16.52 -19.66
CA THR A 260 34.48 17.10 -21.00
C THR A 260 34.00 16.10 -22.04
N ALA A 261 33.10 16.52 -22.93
CA ALA A 261 32.59 15.69 -24.02
C ALA A 261 33.25 16.06 -25.35
N MET A 262 33.64 15.04 -26.12
CA MET A 262 34.16 15.19 -27.48
C MET A 262 33.02 15.18 -28.52
N LYS A 263 33.33 15.50 -29.78
CA LYS A 263 32.34 15.58 -30.88
C LYS A 263 31.67 14.24 -31.19
N ASP A 264 32.34 13.13 -30.91
CA ASP A 264 31.87 11.76 -31.10
C ASP A 264 31.06 11.23 -29.90
N GLY A 265 30.85 12.04 -28.87
CA GLY A 265 30.17 11.66 -27.63
C GLY A 265 31.08 10.98 -26.60
N THR A 266 32.37 10.80 -26.88
CA THR A 266 33.33 10.27 -25.90
C THR A 266 33.48 11.24 -24.72
N LEU A 267 33.50 10.70 -23.50
CA LEU A 267 33.75 11.46 -22.28
C LEU A 267 35.21 11.35 -21.86
N VAL A 268 35.78 12.48 -21.48
CA VAL A 268 37.17 12.58 -21.05
C VAL A 268 37.21 12.70 -19.54
N VAL A 269 37.95 11.80 -18.89
CA VAL A 269 38.10 11.75 -17.44
C VAL A 269 39.60 11.83 -17.09
N PRO A 270 40.06 12.89 -16.42
CA PRO A 270 41.42 12.96 -15.91
C PRO A 270 41.55 12.13 -14.62
N VAL A 271 42.38 11.09 -14.64
CA VAL A 271 42.55 10.15 -13.51
C VAL A 271 44.03 9.76 -13.42
N LEU A 272 44.62 9.81 -12.22
CA LEU A 272 46.02 9.42 -11.96
C LEU A 272 47.04 10.13 -12.88
N GLY A 273 46.83 11.41 -13.18
CA GLY A 273 47.70 12.18 -14.09
C GLY A 273 47.60 11.77 -15.56
N LYS A 274 46.68 10.86 -15.91
CA LYS A 274 46.39 10.43 -17.29
C LYS A 274 45.02 10.93 -17.72
N THR A 275 44.84 11.10 -19.02
CA THR A 275 43.55 11.45 -19.62
C THR A 275 42.94 10.19 -20.23
N ILE A 276 41.83 9.71 -19.66
CA ILE A 276 41.15 8.48 -20.06
C ILE A 276 39.91 8.83 -20.89
N TYR A 277 39.68 8.06 -21.95
CA TYR A 277 38.59 8.27 -22.91
C TYR A 277 37.54 7.17 -22.78
N PHE A 278 36.34 7.56 -22.34
CA PHE A 278 35.20 6.67 -22.14
C PHE A 278 34.25 6.77 -23.33
N ARG A 279 34.13 5.67 -24.08
CA ARG A 279 33.29 5.58 -25.28
C ARG A 279 31.84 5.29 -24.91
N PRO A 280 30.85 5.91 -25.58
CA PRO A 280 29.45 5.65 -25.30
C PRO A 280 29.07 4.21 -25.63
N VAL A 281 28.33 3.57 -24.72
CA VAL A 281 27.74 2.25 -24.92
C VAL A 281 26.28 2.45 -25.30
N PRO A 282 25.86 2.06 -26.52
CA PRO A 282 24.47 2.20 -26.91
C PRO A 282 23.59 1.31 -26.03
N LEU A 283 22.53 1.88 -25.47
CA LEU A 283 21.56 1.15 -24.64
C LEU A 283 20.18 1.20 -25.30
N LYS A 284 19.45 0.08 -25.23
CA LYS A 284 18.06 -0.01 -25.65
C LYS A 284 17.18 -0.32 -24.44
N VAL A 285 16.28 0.60 -24.11
CA VAL A 285 15.25 0.33 -23.09
C VAL A 285 14.07 -0.38 -23.75
N VAL A 286 13.84 -1.63 -23.37
CA VAL A 286 12.78 -2.49 -23.89
C VAL A 286 11.53 -2.35 -23.03
N GLY A 287 10.39 -2.12 -23.69
CA GLY A 287 9.08 -2.02 -23.05
C GLY A 287 8.84 -0.68 -22.33
N SER A 288 7.75 -0.65 -21.56
CA SER A 288 7.35 0.52 -20.76
C SER A 288 8.17 0.62 -19.47
N VAL A 289 8.58 1.83 -19.09
CA VAL A 289 9.13 2.09 -17.75
C VAL A 289 8.00 2.05 -16.72
N LYS A 290 8.11 1.14 -15.75
CA LYS A 290 7.07 0.87 -14.73
C LYS A 290 7.57 1.30 -13.35
N GLY A 291 6.67 1.88 -12.56
CA GLY A 291 6.91 2.08 -11.12
C GLY A 291 6.52 0.82 -10.33
N ASP A 292 6.59 0.93 -9.00
CA ASP A 292 6.02 -0.04 -8.06
C ASP A 292 6.57 -1.47 -8.21
N ALA A 293 7.87 -1.60 -8.51
CA ALA A 293 8.48 -2.92 -8.69
C ALA A 293 8.34 -3.80 -7.43
N PHE A 294 8.38 -3.20 -6.23
CA PHE A 294 8.17 -3.87 -4.95
C PHE A 294 6.78 -4.52 -4.79
N PHE A 295 5.76 -4.16 -5.58
CA PHE A 295 4.44 -4.81 -5.53
C PHE A 295 4.52 -6.33 -5.74
N ARG A 296 5.55 -6.79 -6.46
CA ARG A 296 5.73 -8.21 -6.82
C ARG A 296 6.49 -9.00 -5.76
N VAL A 297 6.87 -8.41 -4.63
CA VAL A 297 7.49 -9.15 -3.51
C VAL A 297 6.53 -10.25 -3.05
N GLN A 298 7.00 -11.50 -3.08
CA GLN A 298 6.19 -12.68 -2.77
C GLN A 298 6.28 -13.14 -1.32
N ARG A 299 7.30 -12.68 -0.57
CA ARG A 299 7.45 -12.98 0.85
C ARG A 299 6.30 -12.39 1.65
N THR A 300 5.95 -13.04 2.75
CA THR A 300 4.97 -12.48 3.69
C THR A 300 5.58 -11.29 4.45
N LEU A 301 4.73 -10.42 4.98
CA LEU A 301 5.16 -9.31 5.83
C LEU A 301 5.89 -9.84 7.07
N GLY A 302 5.40 -10.93 7.67
CA GLY A 302 6.05 -11.61 8.80
C GLY A 302 7.47 -12.07 8.45
N GLU A 303 7.65 -12.79 7.34
CA GLU A 303 8.97 -13.22 6.86
C GLU A 303 9.91 -12.03 6.58
N LEU A 304 9.38 -10.94 6.05
CA LEU A 304 10.16 -9.74 5.74
C LEU A 304 10.71 -9.07 7.01
N LEU A 305 9.91 -9.02 8.08
CA LEU A 305 10.30 -8.41 9.36
C LEU A 305 11.36 -9.20 10.14
N GLU A 306 11.53 -10.49 9.84
CA GLU A 306 12.59 -11.30 10.45
C GLU A 306 13.98 -11.01 9.86
N LEU A 307 14.03 -10.36 8.69
CA LEU A 307 15.30 -9.98 8.09
C LEU A 307 15.98 -8.86 8.90
N PRO A 308 17.32 -8.87 9.03
CA PRO A 308 18.06 -7.90 9.85
C PRO A 308 17.75 -6.43 9.52
N ALA A 309 17.59 -6.11 8.22
CA ALA A 309 17.31 -4.75 7.77
C ALA A 309 15.98 -4.19 8.30
N PHE A 310 15.01 -5.03 8.63
CA PHE A 310 13.64 -4.61 8.99
C PHE A 310 13.34 -4.75 10.48
N ARG A 311 14.32 -5.09 11.31
CA ARG A 311 14.12 -5.28 12.76
C ARG A 311 13.49 -4.08 13.45
N HIS A 312 13.88 -2.86 13.03
CA HIS A 312 13.35 -1.61 13.55
C HIS A 312 11.85 -1.40 13.22
N LEU A 313 11.34 -2.08 12.19
CA LEU A 313 9.92 -2.03 11.81
C LEU A 313 9.07 -3.07 12.54
N LYS A 314 9.67 -4.05 13.23
CA LYS A 314 8.91 -5.14 13.86
C LYS A 314 7.91 -4.64 14.90
N GLU A 315 8.34 -3.74 15.79
CA GLU A 315 7.46 -3.14 16.80
C GLU A 315 6.33 -2.28 16.20
N PRO A 316 6.61 -1.26 15.36
CA PRO A 316 5.54 -0.44 14.79
C PRO A 316 4.58 -1.24 13.92
N VAL A 317 5.08 -2.25 13.20
CA VAL A 317 4.24 -3.13 12.39
C VAL A 317 3.40 -4.06 13.24
N ASN A 318 3.93 -4.64 14.32
CA ASN A 318 3.13 -5.45 15.23
C ASN A 318 2.05 -4.63 15.95
N ALA A 319 2.38 -3.40 16.36
CA ALA A 319 1.44 -2.51 17.04
C ALA A 319 0.25 -2.13 16.13
N LYS A 320 0.50 -1.87 14.84
CA LYS A 320 -0.48 -1.27 13.92
C LYS A 320 -1.07 -2.27 12.92
N TYR A 321 -0.30 -3.29 12.54
CA TYR A 321 -0.54 -4.15 11.38
C TYR A 321 -0.33 -5.65 11.65
N SER A 322 -0.32 -6.09 12.92
CA SER A 322 -0.12 -7.51 13.28
C SER A 322 -1.04 -8.49 12.54
N ARG A 323 -2.25 -8.06 12.18
CA ARG A 323 -3.22 -8.85 11.40
C ARG A 323 -2.80 -9.12 9.96
N TYR A 324 -1.84 -8.36 9.45
CA TYR A 324 -1.38 -8.40 8.06
C TYR A 324 -0.04 -9.11 7.90
N LEU A 325 0.55 -9.61 9.00
CA LEU A 325 1.78 -10.40 8.95
C LEU A 325 1.73 -11.58 7.95
N PRO A 326 0.61 -12.32 7.81
CA PRO A 326 0.54 -13.42 6.84
C PRO A 326 0.40 -12.96 5.37
N LEU A 327 0.13 -11.69 5.11
CA LEU A 327 -0.07 -11.18 3.74
C LEU A 327 1.26 -11.00 3.02
N LYS A 328 1.23 -11.09 1.68
CA LYS A 328 2.40 -10.75 0.84
C LYS A 328 2.80 -9.30 1.07
N ALA A 329 4.08 -9.07 1.36
CA ALA A 329 4.61 -7.75 1.63
C ALA A 329 4.38 -6.80 0.44
N GLY A 330 4.54 -7.26 -0.81
CA GLY A 330 4.29 -6.43 -1.98
C GLY A 330 2.85 -5.90 -2.08
N LEU A 331 1.87 -6.73 -1.73
CA LEU A 331 0.45 -6.32 -1.67
C LEU A 331 0.20 -5.32 -0.53
N PHE A 332 0.77 -5.59 0.64
CA PHE A 332 0.69 -4.72 1.80
C PHE A 332 1.23 -3.32 1.48
N LEU A 333 2.44 -3.22 0.92
CA LEU A 333 3.10 -1.96 0.57
C LEU A 333 2.34 -1.18 -0.50
N SER A 334 1.83 -1.86 -1.54
CA SER A 334 1.04 -1.20 -2.58
C SER A 334 -0.25 -0.59 -2.03
N GLN A 335 -0.93 -1.26 -1.10
CA GLN A 335 -2.14 -0.70 -0.48
C GLN A 335 -1.82 0.51 0.41
N LEU A 336 -0.66 0.55 1.06
CA LEU A 336 -0.21 1.74 1.79
C LEU A 336 0.07 2.91 0.82
N LYS A 337 0.77 2.63 -0.29
CA LYS A 337 1.07 3.63 -1.32
C LYS A 337 -0.19 4.23 -1.97
N GLU A 338 -1.16 3.39 -2.34
CA GLU A 338 -2.45 3.82 -2.92
C GLU A 338 -3.22 4.78 -2.00
N ARG A 339 -2.98 4.70 -0.68
CA ARG A 339 -3.61 5.56 0.33
C ARG A 339 -2.74 6.75 0.74
N HIS A 340 -1.58 6.92 0.10
CA HIS A 340 -0.60 7.94 0.45
C HIS A 340 -0.09 7.83 1.91
N ASP A 341 -0.13 6.63 2.51
CA ASP A 341 0.52 6.39 3.81
C ASP A 341 2.02 6.22 3.57
N LEU A 342 2.82 7.22 3.93
CA LEU A 342 4.27 7.26 3.69
C LEU A 342 5.04 6.16 4.42
N PHE A 343 4.42 5.44 5.38
CA PHE A 343 5.09 4.35 6.11
C PHE A 343 5.60 3.22 5.21
N TYR A 344 5.05 3.04 4.00
CA TYR A 344 5.59 2.05 3.05
C TYR A 344 7.03 2.36 2.62
N LEU A 345 7.44 3.64 2.62
CA LEU A 345 8.80 4.04 2.24
C LEU A 345 9.85 3.50 3.21
N GLU A 346 9.49 3.27 4.47
CA GLU A 346 10.38 2.68 5.48
C GLU A 346 10.80 1.24 5.12
N PHE A 347 10.06 0.56 4.23
CA PHE A 347 10.40 -0.78 3.75
C PHE A 347 11.27 -0.76 2.49
N LEU A 348 11.42 0.39 1.85
CA LEU A 348 12.10 0.53 0.57
C LEU A 348 13.48 1.17 0.81
N ASN A 349 14.42 0.90 -0.09
CA ASN A 349 15.61 1.73 -0.15
C ASN A 349 15.28 3.11 -0.78
N GLU A 350 16.23 4.04 -0.73
CA GLU A 350 16.04 5.42 -1.21
C GLU A 350 15.50 5.51 -2.65
N TYR A 351 15.88 4.55 -3.50
CA TYR A 351 15.47 4.50 -4.90
C TYR A 351 14.40 3.46 -5.16
N GLY A 352 13.82 2.83 -4.14
CA GLY A 352 12.93 1.67 -4.24
C GLY A 352 11.54 1.98 -4.80
N ASP A 353 11.13 3.26 -4.78
CA ASP A 353 9.86 3.74 -5.34
C ASP A 353 10.00 4.40 -6.73
N GLU A 354 11.16 4.26 -7.36
CA GLU A 354 11.45 4.84 -8.67
C GLU A 354 10.82 4.06 -9.83
N ARG A 355 11.02 4.58 -11.04
CA ARG A 355 10.53 3.99 -12.28
C ARG A 355 11.65 3.24 -13.00
N TYR A 356 11.43 1.96 -13.26
CA TYR A 356 12.44 1.06 -13.82
C TYR A 356 12.07 0.55 -15.20
N GLY A 357 13.08 0.31 -16.02
CA GLY A 357 12.98 -0.25 -17.36
C GLY A 357 13.78 -1.53 -17.51
N THR A 358 13.56 -2.25 -18.61
CA THR A 358 14.45 -3.33 -19.01
C THR A 358 15.52 -2.79 -19.96
N ILE A 359 16.77 -2.77 -19.54
CA ILE A 359 17.89 -2.21 -20.31
C ILE A 359 18.62 -3.35 -21.02
N MET A 360 18.82 -3.22 -22.33
CA MET A 360 19.60 -4.15 -23.13
C MET A 360 20.81 -3.42 -23.73
N PRO A 361 22.00 -4.03 -23.75
CA PRO A 361 23.13 -3.51 -24.49
C PRO A 361 22.80 -3.51 -26.00
N GLY A 362 23.13 -2.42 -26.68
CA GLY A 362 23.10 -2.35 -28.14
C GLY A 362 24.31 -3.05 -28.76
N ASN A 363 24.24 -3.35 -30.05
CA ASN A 363 25.35 -3.97 -30.77
C ASN A 363 26.46 -2.92 -30.98
N SER A 364 27.57 -3.08 -30.27
CA SER A 364 28.79 -2.28 -30.48
C SER A 364 30.04 -3.15 -30.33
N GLY A 365 31.14 -2.76 -30.98
CA GLY A 365 32.43 -3.43 -30.76
C GLY A 365 32.93 -3.33 -29.31
N GLU A 366 32.41 -2.38 -28.53
CA GLU A 366 32.82 -2.15 -27.15
C GLU A 366 32.08 -3.05 -26.15
N THR A 367 30.85 -3.49 -26.45
CA THR A 367 30.05 -4.35 -25.55
C THR A 367 30.64 -5.75 -25.32
N GLY A 368 31.54 -6.21 -26.19
CA GLY A 368 32.25 -7.48 -26.04
C GLY A 368 33.53 -7.39 -25.20
N LYS A 369 33.98 -6.19 -24.84
CA LYS A 369 35.25 -5.96 -24.13
C LYS A 369 35.03 -5.86 -22.63
N ARG A 370 36.12 -6.07 -21.87
CA ARG A 370 36.21 -5.82 -20.42
C ARG A 370 36.69 -4.39 -20.17
N GLY A 371 36.39 -3.83 -19.00
CA GLY A 371 36.86 -2.47 -18.72
C GLY A 371 36.17 -1.77 -17.56
N VAL A 372 36.37 -0.46 -17.48
CA VAL A 372 35.71 0.40 -16.47
C VAL A 372 34.46 1.01 -17.09
N LEU A 373 33.33 0.92 -16.39
CA LEU A 373 32.07 1.53 -16.78
C LEU A 373 31.80 2.77 -15.95
N ILE A 374 31.30 3.83 -16.59
CA ILE A 374 30.78 5.01 -15.90
C ILE A 374 29.36 5.33 -16.35
N VAL A 375 28.57 5.86 -15.43
CA VAL A 375 27.24 6.42 -15.71
C VAL A 375 27.32 7.92 -15.55
N ALA A 376 26.92 8.64 -16.60
CA ALA A 376 26.91 10.10 -16.59
C ALA A 376 25.56 10.65 -17.02
N VAL A 377 25.13 11.75 -16.39
CA VAL A 377 23.91 12.51 -16.74
C VAL A 377 24.28 13.95 -17.01
N ASN A 378 23.94 14.49 -18.18
CA ASN A 378 24.32 15.85 -18.59
C ASN A 378 25.82 16.13 -18.41
N ARG A 379 26.66 15.13 -18.73
CA ARG A 379 28.13 15.12 -18.52
C ARG A 379 28.57 15.08 -17.05
N GLY A 380 27.65 15.11 -16.09
CA GLY A 380 27.94 14.87 -14.69
C GLY A 380 28.24 13.39 -14.43
N LEU A 381 29.30 13.07 -13.70
CA LEU A 381 29.67 11.70 -13.32
C LEU A 381 28.88 11.26 -12.07
N TYR A 382 28.13 10.15 -12.15
CA TYR A 382 27.25 9.68 -11.06
C TYR A 382 27.62 8.30 -10.51
N TYR A 383 28.25 7.45 -11.31
CA TYR A 383 28.58 6.08 -10.90
C TYR A 383 29.76 5.54 -11.70
N VAL A 384 30.54 4.65 -11.07
CA VAL A 384 31.64 3.91 -11.70
C VAL A 384 31.59 2.45 -11.26
N LEU A 385 31.94 1.54 -12.17
CA LEU A 385 31.97 0.10 -11.91
C LEU A 385 33.12 -0.57 -12.65
N ASP A 386 33.80 -1.48 -11.95
CA ASP A 386 34.71 -2.46 -12.54
C ASP A 386 33.92 -3.58 -13.26
N SER A 387 34.18 -3.75 -14.56
CA SER A 387 33.63 -4.84 -15.37
C SER A 387 34.73 -5.86 -15.71
N PRO A 388 34.94 -6.91 -14.90
CA PRO A 388 35.86 -8.01 -15.21
C PRO A 388 35.34 -8.91 -16.35
N ASP A 389 34.02 -8.94 -16.53
CA ASP A 389 33.34 -9.62 -17.62
C ASP A 389 33.09 -8.68 -18.80
N PRO A 390 32.73 -9.19 -19.99
CA PRO A 390 32.28 -8.37 -21.10
C PRO A 390 31.19 -7.38 -20.65
N VAL A 391 31.28 -6.14 -21.10
CA VAL A 391 30.34 -5.06 -20.72
C VAL A 391 28.88 -5.46 -20.95
N SER A 392 28.58 -6.21 -22.00
CA SER A 392 27.23 -6.76 -22.26
C SER A 392 26.74 -7.66 -21.12
N SER A 393 27.58 -8.56 -20.62
CA SER A 393 27.29 -9.42 -19.47
C SER A 393 27.10 -8.62 -18.20
N THR A 394 27.94 -7.61 -17.96
CA THR A 394 27.82 -6.73 -16.79
C THR A 394 26.53 -5.90 -16.82
N ILE A 395 26.17 -5.31 -17.96
CA ILE A 395 24.90 -4.59 -18.13
C ILE A 395 23.73 -5.53 -17.86
N THR A 396 23.76 -6.72 -18.47
CA THR A 396 22.69 -7.72 -18.34
C THR A 396 22.56 -8.22 -16.90
N GLY A 397 23.69 -8.47 -16.23
CA GLY A 397 23.75 -8.99 -14.87
C GLY A 397 23.48 -7.95 -13.80
N ARG A 398 23.92 -6.70 -13.97
CA ARG A 398 23.85 -5.67 -12.91
C ARG A 398 22.72 -4.67 -13.12
N PHE A 399 22.43 -4.24 -14.35
CA PHE A 399 21.54 -3.10 -14.59
C PHE A 399 20.30 -3.42 -15.42
N ALA A 400 20.27 -4.54 -16.14
CA ALA A 400 19.21 -4.78 -17.13
C ALA A 400 17.81 -4.84 -16.54
N ARG A 401 17.65 -5.40 -15.34
CA ARG A 401 16.34 -5.53 -14.71
C ARG A 401 16.44 -5.36 -13.21
N VAL A 402 15.54 -4.56 -12.67
CA VAL A 402 15.28 -4.43 -11.23
C VAL A 402 14.19 -5.43 -10.86
N GLY A 403 14.52 -6.32 -9.92
CA GLY A 403 13.59 -7.25 -9.30
C GLY A 403 12.81 -6.59 -8.15
N PRO A 404 11.70 -7.20 -7.70
CA PRO A 404 10.93 -6.68 -6.58
C PRO A 404 11.73 -6.57 -5.28
N ASP A 405 12.60 -7.56 -5.01
CA ASP A 405 13.40 -7.60 -3.79
C ASP A 405 14.56 -6.58 -3.82
N ASP A 406 14.98 -6.13 -5.01
CA ASP A 406 16.04 -5.11 -5.15
C ASP A 406 15.58 -3.75 -4.60
N CYS A 407 14.27 -3.46 -4.66
CA CYS A 407 13.68 -2.20 -4.20
C CYS A 407 13.49 -2.11 -2.69
N LEU A 408 13.59 -3.24 -1.99
CA LEU A 408 13.44 -3.31 -0.55
C LEU A 408 14.67 -2.72 0.16
N LEU A 409 14.53 -2.40 1.45
CA LEU A 409 15.63 -1.86 2.27
C LEU A 409 16.84 -2.80 2.33
N SER A 410 16.63 -4.13 2.23
CA SER A 410 17.68 -5.14 2.14
C SER A 410 18.20 -5.40 0.72
N GLY A 411 17.67 -4.71 -0.28
CA GLY A 411 17.95 -4.92 -1.70
C GLY A 411 19.18 -4.18 -2.21
N ASP A 412 19.43 -4.28 -3.52
CA ASP A 412 20.51 -3.57 -4.20
C ASP A 412 20.09 -2.15 -4.59
N MET A 413 20.45 -1.20 -3.73
CA MET A 413 20.19 0.23 -3.91
C MET A 413 20.87 0.79 -5.17
N GLU A 414 22.09 0.35 -5.49
CA GLU A 414 22.85 0.85 -6.64
C GLU A 414 22.21 0.41 -7.95
N ARG A 415 21.79 -0.86 -8.03
CA ARG A 415 21.03 -1.37 -9.17
C ARG A 415 19.75 -0.56 -9.39
N CYS A 416 18.98 -0.27 -8.33
CA CYS A 416 17.78 0.55 -8.42
C CYS A 416 18.10 1.95 -8.95
N ARG A 417 19.09 2.61 -8.34
CA ARG A 417 19.55 3.95 -8.71
C ARG A 417 19.98 4.04 -10.18
N VAL A 418 20.89 3.16 -10.61
CA VAL A 418 21.45 3.18 -11.97
C VAL A 418 20.37 2.85 -13.00
N ASN A 419 19.54 1.83 -12.77
CA ASN A 419 18.47 1.48 -13.71
C ASN A 419 17.43 2.61 -13.83
N ALA A 420 16.99 3.18 -12.71
CA ALA A 420 16.02 4.27 -12.71
C ALA A 420 16.55 5.49 -13.47
N LEU A 421 17.82 5.84 -13.23
CA LEU A 421 18.49 6.96 -13.88
C LEU A 421 18.62 6.75 -15.40
N LEU A 422 19.09 5.57 -15.84
CA LEU A 422 19.18 5.23 -17.27
C LEU A 422 17.81 5.10 -17.95
N SER A 423 16.79 4.66 -17.23
CA SER A 423 15.45 4.42 -17.79
C SER A 423 14.60 5.68 -17.90
N THR A 424 14.75 6.60 -16.94
CA THR A 424 13.94 7.82 -16.82
C THR A 424 14.56 9.01 -17.53
N SER A 425 15.89 9.09 -17.58
CA SER A 425 16.63 10.23 -18.15
C SER A 425 17.29 9.87 -19.48
N ARG A 426 16.56 9.22 -20.39
CA ARG A 426 17.12 8.58 -21.60
C ARG A 426 17.89 9.52 -22.54
N ASP A 427 17.48 10.79 -22.61
CA ASP A 427 18.08 11.76 -23.52
C ASP A 427 19.36 12.39 -22.95
N THR A 428 19.53 12.30 -21.63
CA THR A 428 20.59 13.01 -20.89
C THR A 428 21.55 12.06 -20.17
N ALA A 429 21.12 10.84 -19.87
CA ALA A 429 21.89 9.81 -19.19
C ALA A 429 22.49 8.82 -20.18
N GLY A 430 23.76 8.47 -19.98
CA GLY A 430 24.46 7.49 -20.80
C GLY A 430 25.38 6.60 -19.96
N LEU A 431 25.65 5.42 -20.51
CA LEU A 431 26.66 4.50 -20.02
C LEU A 431 27.87 4.59 -20.95
N TYR A 432 29.07 4.65 -20.38
CA TYR A 432 30.31 4.76 -21.14
C TYR A 432 31.33 3.74 -20.63
N VAL A 433 32.20 3.27 -21.52
CA VAL A 433 33.23 2.26 -21.22
C VAL A 433 34.61 2.76 -21.60
N TRP A 434 35.56 2.51 -20.71
CA TRP A 434 36.98 2.50 -21.04
C TRP A 434 37.49 1.05 -21.07
N PRO A 435 37.75 0.48 -22.27
CA PRO A 435 38.14 -0.91 -22.40
C PRO A 435 39.57 -1.14 -21.89
N VAL A 436 39.73 -2.07 -20.96
CA VAL A 436 41.03 -2.43 -20.37
C VAL A 436 41.02 -3.90 -19.92
N GLU A 437 41.99 -4.68 -20.42
CA GLU A 437 42.11 -6.11 -20.11
C GLU A 437 42.82 -6.36 -18.78
N LYS A 438 43.82 -5.54 -18.44
CA LYS A 438 44.61 -5.67 -17.21
C LYS A 438 43.74 -5.38 -15.98
N GLU A 439 43.67 -6.36 -15.08
CA GLU A 439 42.84 -6.30 -13.88
C GLU A 439 43.29 -5.23 -12.89
N ASP A 440 44.59 -5.13 -12.62
CA ASP A 440 45.14 -4.17 -11.67
C ASP A 440 44.85 -2.72 -12.11
N GLU A 441 45.07 -2.43 -13.39
CA GLU A 441 44.81 -1.10 -13.97
C GLU A 441 43.32 -0.76 -13.94
N ARG A 442 42.43 -1.73 -14.19
CA ARG A 442 40.98 -1.56 -14.12
C ARG A 442 40.51 -1.22 -12.70
N ARG A 443 41.04 -1.93 -11.70
CA ARG A 443 40.74 -1.68 -10.28
C ARG A 443 41.27 -0.34 -9.80
N GLU A 444 42.51 -0.01 -10.16
CA GLU A 444 43.15 1.25 -9.80
C GLU A 444 42.36 2.47 -10.33
N VAL A 445 41.98 2.43 -11.60
CA VAL A 445 41.17 3.50 -12.21
C VAL A 445 39.76 3.56 -11.63
N THR A 446 39.12 2.41 -11.38
CA THR A 446 37.80 2.36 -10.74
C THR A 446 37.83 3.00 -9.35
N ALA A 447 38.83 2.68 -8.53
CA ALA A 447 39.01 3.26 -7.20
C ALA A 447 39.27 4.77 -7.26
N ALA A 448 40.13 5.21 -8.18
CA ALA A 448 40.44 6.63 -8.35
C ALA A 448 39.22 7.44 -8.82
N ILE A 449 38.40 6.91 -9.73
CA ILE A 449 37.15 7.56 -10.16
C ILE A 449 36.11 7.55 -9.04
N SER A 450 36.01 6.47 -8.26
CA SER A 450 35.08 6.38 -7.13
C SER A 450 35.36 7.47 -6.09
N ALA A 451 36.64 7.76 -5.81
CA ALA A 451 37.06 8.84 -4.94
C ALA A 451 36.66 10.25 -5.45
N LEU A 452 36.46 10.43 -6.76
CA LEU A 452 35.97 11.68 -7.33
C LEU A 452 34.46 11.88 -7.13
N ILE A 453 33.70 10.79 -7.00
CA ILE A 453 32.23 10.83 -6.88
C ILE A 453 31.81 11.06 -5.43
N SER A 454 32.55 10.47 -4.49
CA SER A 454 32.32 10.59 -3.05
C SER A 454 33.56 11.20 -2.38
N PRO A 455 33.82 12.51 -2.55
CA PRO A 455 34.88 13.16 -1.79
C PRO A 455 34.54 13.08 -0.30
N GLN A 456 35.51 12.61 0.50
CA GLN A 456 35.40 12.49 1.95
C GLN A 456 35.07 13.81 2.64
#